data_AF-A0A8H2XCS9-F1
#
_entry.id   AF-A0A8H2XCS9-F1
#
_cell.length_a   1.000
_cell.length_b   1.000
_cell.length_c   1.000
_cell.angle_alpha   90.00
_cell.angle_beta   90.00
_cell.angle_gamma   90.00
#
_symmetry.space_group_name_H-M   'P 1'
#
loop_
_entity.id
_entity.type
_entity.pdbx_description
1 polymer ?
#
loop_
_entity_poly.entity_id
_entity_poly.type
_entity_poly.pdbx_seq_one_letter_code
_entity_poly.pdbx_strand_id
1 'polypeptide(L)'
;MLTTLNNAPHEILGSVFPDYFKSYSSEALAVPLSPSEETNVRTKAAKTIDRIIALGGVPNGSGQEAAEYITFSMLKSILDATKIPEEIKKLADPRLVAGCVELMAPMESLFGYECGYVCFRILNLAINACILKRAGRLDDTIRRMGPTSDSLLLFWGDSAAEVYLDLQRTKTISLGLCAAFNPDVLDRLVELLHANQKQYFIVLRALQSMGLSGLMLILRAHIQDGGIETPGNMHSGALNESLMHLYSRLLWRYLLVVPVFIDHEAQAVYEIHLHVTYWARFRDSHYIDIEDSRNLLQALNERLLSSRMLHLTGAMILLRFVEPLVVPGCEDLIPILVERSLRLMWSSILNDGPGTHTARLLVGGFLTNIRYILQELEPKYLKQQKWIVELVECIIDEGLTDLVLRVLVAAPDFVPGQQEATERLYDAASEFYEELLYVVPKWYLALRLNDSGVLADWRKYTNHFFGAGTALQVSSSSSLRSARKACGEVVIHMLLAVYDKKHMHEVYPIGGSCDNPRCPMPCDAAYICSECIDLVYCDVKCLTADWSSPWRGPHKRVCRGQAMANPKSRSSYHANIGDSGRAGMDIVRRSQLPEEKMVMNYHCDNSEWMRR
;
A
#
# COMPACT_ATOMS: atom_id res chain seq x y z
N MET A 1 40.61 22.14 -9.22
CA MET A 1 40.23 23.51 -9.64
C MET A 1 38.72 23.56 -9.69
N LEU A 2 38.11 24.13 -8.66
CA LEU A 2 36.67 24.34 -8.53
C LEU A 2 36.32 25.67 -9.20
N THR A 3 35.61 25.62 -10.31
CA THR A 3 34.91 26.79 -10.85
C THR A 3 33.60 26.96 -10.08
N THR A 4 33.60 27.95 -9.20
CA THR A 4 32.40 28.52 -8.58
C THR A 4 31.49 29.08 -9.68
N LEU A 5 30.42 28.36 -10.01
CA LEU A 5 29.32 28.86 -10.84
C LEU A 5 28.54 29.92 -10.06
N ASN A 6 28.34 31.06 -10.71
CA ASN A 6 27.77 32.29 -10.19
C ASN A 6 26.39 32.11 -9.54
N ASN A 7 26.28 32.53 -8.27
CA ASN A 7 25.02 32.73 -7.55
C ASN A 7 24.39 34.08 -7.93
N ALA A 8 23.73 34.17 -9.08
CA ALA A 8 22.80 35.26 -9.37
C ALA A 8 21.42 34.63 -9.69
N PRO A 9 20.38 34.80 -8.84
CA PRO A 9 19.04 34.34 -9.19
C PRO A 9 18.53 35.20 -10.35
N HIS A 10 18.48 34.61 -11.54
CA HIS A 10 18.15 35.28 -12.79
C HIS A 10 16.66 35.67 -12.84
N GLU A 11 16.35 36.92 -13.23
CA GLU A 11 14.99 37.48 -13.42
C GLU A 11 14.03 36.59 -14.24
N ILE A 12 14.58 35.63 -14.99
CA ILE A 12 13.90 34.74 -15.91
C ILE A 12 13.43 33.44 -15.21
N LEU A 13 14.25 32.88 -14.30
CA LEU A 13 14.01 31.54 -13.73
C LEU A 13 13.38 31.57 -12.33
N GLY A 14 13.55 32.68 -11.60
CA GLY A 14 13.10 32.78 -10.21
C GLY A 14 14.00 32.01 -9.23
N SER A 15 13.44 31.59 -8.10
CA SER A 15 14.17 30.89 -7.04
C SER A 15 14.41 29.42 -7.39
N VAL A 16 15.47 28.82 -6.84
CA VAL A 16 15.82 27.41 -7.05
C VAL A 16 15.05 26.53 -6.06
N PHE A 17 14.76 25.29 -6.43
CA PHE A 17 14.23 24.29 -5.52
C PHE A 17 15.18 24.05 -4.32
N PRO A 18 14.69 23.94 -3.06
CA PRO A 18 13.30 24.06 -2.61
C PRO A 18 12.92 25.47 -2.10
N ASP A 19 13.73 26.49 -2.35
CA ASP A 19 13.60 27.82 -1.72
C ASP A 19 12.27 28.51 -2.05
N TYR A 20 11.69 28.24 -3.22
CA TYR A 20 10.40 28.83 -3.61
C TYR A 20 9.21 28.27 -2.82
N PHE A 21 9.33 27.18 -2.06
CA PHE A 21 8.17 26.52 -1.44
C PHE A 21 7.39 27.44 -0.50
N LYS A 22 8.09 28.31 0.24
CA LYS A 22 7.47 29.27 1.17
C LYS A 22 6.55 30.28 0.46
N SER A 23 6.79 30.55 -0.83
CA SER A 23 6.01 31.48 -1.63
C SER A 23 4.69 30.89 -2.15
N TYR A 24 4.51 29.56 -2.08
CA TYR A 24 3.39 28.84 -2.68
C TYR A 24 2.66 27.91 -1.69
N SER A 25 2.86 28.12 -0.40
CA SER A 25 1.98 27.53 0.61
C SER A 25 0.57 28.12 0.48
N SER A 26 -0.43 27.40 1.01
CA SER A 26 -1.81 27.88 1.01
C SER A 26 -1.94 29.25 1.69
N GLU A 27 -1.16 29.51 2.75
CA GLU A 27 -1.14 30.80 3.45
C GLU A 27 -0.51 31.91 2.59
N ALA A 28 0.58 31.62 1.87
CA ALA A 28 1.24 32.59 1.01
C ALA A 28 0.34 33.01 -0.16
N LEU A 29 -0.43 32.06 -0.70
CA LEU A 29 -1.39 32.30 -1.78
C LEU A 29 -2.66 33.02 -1.32
N ALA A 30 -2.96 32.98 -0.02
CA ALA A 30 -4.12 33.63 0.59
C ALA A 30 -4.03 35.16 0.64
N VAL A 31 -2.83 35.72 0.47
CA VAL A 31 -2.60 37.16 0.68
C VAL A 31 -3.27 37.96 -0.44
N PRO A 32 -4.28 38.80 -0.11
CA PRO A 32 -5.01 39.58 -1.11
C PRO A 32 -4.12 40.69 -1.68
N LEU A 33 -4.41 41.08 -2.92
CA LEU A 33 -3.75 42.22 -3.57
C LEU A 33 -4.36 43.54 -3.09
N SER A 34 -3.57 44.61 -3.06
CA SER A 34 -4.13 45.95 -2.90
C SER A 34 -4.88 46.40 -4.17
N PRO A 35 -5.85 47.33 -4.07
CA PRO A 35 -6.62 47.78 -5.23
C PRO A 35 -5.77 48.37 -6.37
N SER A 36 -4.66 49.03 -6.04
CA SER A 36 -3.69 49.54 -7.02
C SER A 36 -2.92 48.43 -7.73
N GLU A 37 -2.59 47.36 -7.01
CA GLU A 37 -1.90 46.20 -7.59
C GLU A 37 -2.83 45.41 -8.51
N GLU A 38 -4.11 45.26 -8.15
CA GLU A 38 -5.09 44.54 -8.98
C GLU A 38 -5.16 45.06 -10.42
N THR A 39 -5.26 46.37 -10.61
CA THR A 39 -5.41 46.96 -11.97
C THR A 39 -4.18 46.69 -12.85
N ASN A 40 -2.99 46.82 -12.26
CA ASN A 40 -1.73 46.54 -12.94
C ASN A 40 -1.60 45.05 -13.27
N VAL A 41 -1.89 44.19 -12.29
CA VAL A 41 -1.85 42.73 -12.41
C VAL A 41 -2.80 42.24 -13.51
N ARG A 42 -4.05 42.71 -13.57
CA ARG A 42 -5.01 42.32 -14.63
C ARG A 42 -4.50 42.64 -16.02
N THR A 43 -3.95 43.84 -16.22
CA THR A 43 -3.45 44.28 -17.53
C THR A 43 -2.22 43.50 -17.96
N LYS A 44 -1.29 43.24 -17.02
CA LYS A 44 -0.08 42.47 -17.28
C LYS A 44 -0.38 40.99 -17.53
N ALA A 45 -1.29 40.40 -16.75
CA ALA A 45 -1.73 39.02 -16.89
C ALA A 45 -2.39 38.78 -18.24
N ALA A 46 -3.34 39.62 -18.66
CA ALA A 46 -4.01 39.48 -19.95
C ALA A 46 -3.03 39.48 -21.13
N LYS A 47 -2.12 40.48 -21.17
CA LYS A 47 -1.06 40.54 -22.20
C LYS A 47 -0.13 39.32 -22.17
N THR A 48 0.13 38.77 -20.98
CA THR A 48 0.97 37.58 -20.83
C THR A 48 0.25 36.33 -21.33
N ILE A 49 -1.04 36.17 -21.01
CA ILE A 49 -1.88 35.08 -21.52
C ILE A 49 -1.88 35.09 -23.06
N ASP A 50 -2.09 36.25 -23.68
CA ASP A 50 -2.07 36.38 -25.14
C ASP A 50 -0.71 35.95 -25.75
N ARG A 51 0.40 36.29 -25.09
CA ARG A 51 1.75 35.87 -25.52
C ARG A 51 1.95 34.36 -25.41
N ILE A 52 1.51 33.75 -24.30
CA ILE A 52 1.60 32.30 -24.13
C ILE A 52 0.73 31.59 -25.17
N ILE A 53 -0.50 32.06 -25.41
CA ILE A 53 -1.38 31.51 -26.46
C ILE A 53 -0.72 31.59 -27.84
N ALA A 54 -0.09 32.73 -28.16
CA ALA A 54 0.62 32.90 -29.42
C ALA A 54 1.79 31.91 -29.57
N LEU A 55 2.52 31.62 -28.49
CA LEU A 55 3.61 30.64 -28.47
C LEU A 55 3.12 29.24 -28.88
N GLY A 56 1.94 28.82 -28.39
CA GLY A 56 1.36 27.52 -28.73
C GLY A 56 0.94 27.36 -30.20
N GLY A 57 0.90 28.45 -30.98
CA GLY A 57 0.60 28.44 -32.41
C GLY A 57 1.84 28.42 -33.32
N VAL A 58 3.05 28.46 -32.75
CA VAL A 58 4.31 28.49 -33.49
C VAL A 58 4.72 27.05 -33.88
N PRO A 59 5.05 26.76 -35.16
CA PRO A 59 5.52 25.45 -35.58
C PRO A 59 6.80 25.00 -34.85
N ASN A 60 6.87 23.72 -34.52
CA ASN A 60 7.94 23.07 -33.73
C ASN A 60 9.35 23.58 -34.09
N GLY A 61 10.09 24.04 -33.07
CA GLY A 61 11.51 24.41 -33.17
C GLY A 61 11.81 25.91 -33.29
N SER A 62 10.82 26.75 -33.60
CA SER A 62 10.99 28.22 -33.65
C SER A 62 10.45 28.97 -32.42
N GLY A 63 9.79 28.26 -31.50
CA GLY A 63 9.22 28.81 -30.27
C GLY A 63 10.23 29.10 -29.15
N GLN A 64 11.47 28.63 -29.26
CA GLN A 64 12.47 28.76 -28.19
C GLN A 64 12.87 30.23 -27.96
N GLU A 65 13.12 30.98 -29.04
CA GLU A 65 13.38 32.41 -28.96
C GLU A 65 12.16 33.18 -28.43
N ALA A 66 10.94 32.77 -28.80
CA ALA A 66 9.71 33.39 -28.32
C ALA A 66 9.45 33.13 -26.83
N ALA A 67 9.83 31.95 -26.33
CA ALA A 67 9.72 31.56 -24.92
C ALA A 67 10.64 32.41 -24.01
N GLU A 68 11.82 32.81 -24.50
CA GLU A 68 12.78 33.65 -23.75
C GLU A 68 12.20 35.03 -23.37
N TYR A 69 11.21 35.54 -24.14
CA TYR A 69 10.55 36.81 -23.84
C TYR A 69 9.47 36.71 -22.75
N ILE A 70 9.15 35.50 -22.26
CA ILE A 70 8.18 35.27 -21.19
C ILE A 70 8.94 35.13 -19.87
N THR A 71 9.03 36.24 -19.13
CA THR A 71 9.77 36.27 -17.85
C THR A 71 8.98 35.67 -16.69
N PHE A 72 9.68 35.24 -15.64
CA PHE A 72 9.05 34.81 -14.39
C PHE A 72 8.07 35.85 -13.81
N SER A 73 8.43 37.14 -13.87
CA SER A 73 7.56 38.23 -13.42
C SER A 73 6.24 38.34 -14.19
N MET A 74 6.23 37.93 -15.47
CA MET A 74 5.02 37.85 -16.28
C MET A 74 4.15 36.67 -15.85
N LEU A 75 4.74 35.49 -15.66
CA LEU A 75 4.02 34.32 -15.17
C LEU A 75 3.42 34.54 -13.78
N LYS A 76 4.19 35.16 -12.87
CA LYS A 76 3.72 35.53 -11.53
C LYS A 76 2.51 36.47 -11.59
N SER A 77 2.47 37.39 -12.55
CA SER A 77 1.30 38.27 -12.74
C SER A 77 0.04 37.50 -13.12
N ILE A 78 0.14 36.38 -13.86
CA ILE A 78 -1.01 35.52 -14.14
C ILE A 78 -1.49 34.84 -12.85
N LEU A 79 -0.58 34.29 -12.04
CA LEU A 79 -0.96 33.68 -10.76
C LEU A 79 -1.57 34.71 -9.81
N ASP A 80 -1.00 35.90 -9.68
CA ASP A 80 -1.57 36.96 -8.85
C ASP A 80 -2.95 37.39 -9.36
N ALA A 81 -3.18 37.40 -10.67
CA ALA A 81 -4.51 37.69 -11.23
C ALA A 81 -5.56 36.65 -10.80
N THR A 82 -5.18 35.38 -10.54
CA THR A 82 -6.13 34.35 -10.08
C THR A 82 -6.69 34.59 -8.67
N LYS A 83 -6.09 35.51 -7.90
CA LYS A 83 -6.66 36.01 -6.63
C LYS A 83 -7.93 36.83 -6.85
N ILE A 84 -8.19 37.23 -8.09
CA ILE A 84 -9.39 37.92 -8.53
C ILE A 84 -10.24 36.89 -9.30
N PRO A 85 -11.31 36.34 -8.71
CA PRO A 85 -12.03 35.20 -9.29
C PRO A 85 -12.45 35.38 -10.76
N GLU A 86 -12.87 36.58 -11.15
CA GLU A 86 -13.28 36.89 -12.53
C GLU A 86 -12.17 36.71 -13.57
N GLU A 87 -10.90 36.85 -13.18
CA GLU A 87 -9.77 36.70 -14.09
C GLU A 87 -9.53 35.24 -14.50
N ILE A 88 -10.05 34.26 -13.74
CA ILE A 88 -9.96 32.84 -14.06
C ILE A 88 -10.67 32.52 -15.39
N LYS A 89 -11.69 33.30 -15.78
CA LYS A 89 -12.36 33.16 -17.09
C LYS A 89 -11.40 33.27 -18.26
N LYS A 90 -10.34 34.08 -18.12
CA LYS A 90 -9.33 34.27 -19.16
C LYS A 90 -8.41 33.06 -19.32
N LEU A 91 -8.35 32.18 -18.31
CA LEU A 91 -7.59 30.92 -18.36
C LEU A 91 -8.36 29.79 -19.07
N ALA A 92 -9.67 29.94 -19.27
CA ALA A 92 -10.52 28.93 -19.90
C ALA A 92 -10.43 28.93 -21.44
N ASP A 93 -9.19 28.95 -21.96
CA ASP A 93 -8.84 28.85 -23.38
C ASP A 93 -7.90 27.64 -23.60
N PRO A 94 -8.31 26.63 -24.38
CA PRO A 94 -7.49 25.45 -24.63
C PRO A 94 -6.10 25.75 -25.23
N ARG A 95 -5.95 26.85 -25.98
CA ARG A 95 -4.67 27.23 -26.60
C ARG A 95 -3.63 27.67 -25.58
N LEU A 96 -4.07 28.13 -24.40
CA LEU A 96 -3.17 28.48 -23.30
C LEU A 96 -2.42 27.24 -22.79
N VAL A 97 -3.06 26.07 -22.81
CA VAL A 97 -2.42 24.80 -22.42
C VAL A 97 -1.26 24.48 -23.36
N ALA A 98 -1.48 24.58 -24.68
CA ALA A 98 -0.43 24.38 -25.68
C ALA A 98 0.75 25.35 -25.47
N GLY A 99 0.46 26.63 -25.29
CA GLY A 99 1.50 27.62 -24.99
C GLY A 99 2.30 27.34 -23.73
N CYS A 100 1.64 26.85 -22.67
CA CYS A 100 2.34 26.48 -21.43
C CYS A 100 3.25 25.26 -21.63
N VAL A 101 2.82 24.26 -22.42
CA VAL A 101 3.67 23.10 -22.74
C VAL A 101 4.90 23.53 -23.53
N GLU A 102 4.74 24.37 -24.56
CA GLU A 102 5.86 24.90 -25.35
C GLU A 102 6.81 25.75 -24.49
N LEU A 103 6.29 26.49 -23.51
CA LEU A 103 7.11 27.25 -22.56
C LEU A 103 7.92 26.35 -21.62
N MET A 104 7.37 25.20 -21.23
CA MET A 104 8.05 24.23 -20.35
C MET A 104 9.03 23.33 -21.10
N ALA A 105 8.80 23.05 -22.39
CA ALA A 105 9.61 22.14 -23.20
C ALA A 105 11.13 22.39 -23.19
N PRO A 106 11.64 23.64 -23.26
CA PRO A 106 13.09 23.89 -23.25
C PRO A 106 13.73 23.82 -21.86
N MET A 107 12.96 23.61 -20.78
CA MET A 107 13.49 23.60 -19.42
C MET A 107 14.14 22.26 -19.08
N GLU A 108 15.46 22.26 -18.83
CA GLU A 108 16.19 21.05 -18.41
C GLU A 108 15.69 20.49 -17.07
N SER A 109 15.27 21.36 -16.14
CA SER A 109 14.71 20.98 -14.84
C SER A 109 13.42 21.74 -14.56
N LEU A 110 12.29 21.15 -14.97
CA LEU A 110 10.98 21.79 -14.93
C LEU A 110 10.59 22.25 -13.51
N PHE A 111 10.87 21.42 -12.51
CA PHE A 111 10.55 21.71 -11.11
C PHE A 111 11.78 22.14 -10.30
N GLY A 112 12.97 22.19 -10.93
CA GLY A 112 14.19 22.70 -10.30
C GLY A 112 14.18 24.22 -10.10
N TYR A 113 13.33 24.93 -10.86
CA TYR A 113 13.19 26.38 -10.80
C TYR A 113 11.73 26.80 -10.65
N GLU A 114 11.53 27.94 -9.97
CA GLU A 114 10.22 28.52 -9.68
C GLU A 114 9.41 28.81 -10.95
N CYS A 115 10.04 29.23 -12.05
CA CYS A 115 9.36 29.52 -13.31
C CYS A 115 8.61 28.32 -13.89
N GLY A 116 9.22 27.12 -13.87
CA GLY A 116 8.62 25.93 -14.43
C GLY A 116 7.48 25.40 -13.56
N TYR A 117 7.64 25.45 -12.23
CA TYR A 117 6.53 25.19 -11.30
C TYR A 117 5.34 26.12 -11.53
N VAL A 118 5.59 27.44 -11.66
CA VAL A 118 4.53 28.43 -11.91
C VAL A 118 3.85 28.18 -13.25
N CYS A 119 4.61 27.88 -14.31
CA CYS A 119 4.05 27.56 -15.61
C CYS A 119 3.16 26.32 -15.55
N PHE A 120 3.61 25.26 -14.88
CA PHE A 120 2.81 24.06 -14.64
C PHE A 120 1.52 24.36 -13.86
N ARG A 121 1.58 25.24 -12.84
CA ARG A 121 0.41 25.67 -12.07
C ARG A 121 -0.60 26.43 -12.94
N ILE A 122 -0.14 27.33 -13.81
CA ILE A 122 -0.99 28.06 -14.77
C ILE A 122 -1.64 27.08 -15.75
N LEU A 123 -0.89 26.11 -16.28
CA LEU A 123 -1.43 25.06 -17.14
C LEU A 123 -2.55 24.28 -16.42
N ASN A 124 -2.33 23.87 -15.17
CA ASN A 124 -3.34 23.13 -14.41
C ASN A 124 -4.59 23.98 -14.13
N LEU A 125 -4.43 25.27 -13.81
CA LEU A 125 -5.54 26.22 -13.69
C LEU A 125 -6.33 26.32 -15.02
N ALA A 126 -5.65 26.45 -16.16
CA ALA A 126 -6.27 26.55 -17.47
C ALA A 126 -7.09 25.29 -17.82
N ILE A 127 -6.57 24.10 -17.55
CA ILE A 127 -7.29 22.83 -17.76
C ILE A 127 -8.57 22.77 -16.93
N ASN A 128 -8.47 23.04 -15.62
CA ASN A 128 -9.64 23.00 -14.73
C ASN A 128 -10.66 24.09 -15.08
N ALA A 129 -10.22 25.26 -15.52
CA ALA A 129 -11.11 26.32 -16.00
C ALA A 129 -11.84 25.90 -17.30
N CYS A 130 -11.16 25.18 -18.20
CA CYS A 130 -11.77 24.60 -19.39
C CYS A 130 -12.81 23.52 -19.06
N ILE A 131 -12.52 22.65 -18.07
CA ILE A 131 -13.46 21.64 -17.55
C ILE A 131 -14.74 22.32 -17.05
N LEU A 132 -14.60 23.28 -16.13
CA LEU A 132 -15.74 24.00 -15.56
C LEU A 132 -16.52 24.81 -16.61
N LYS A 133 -15.84 25.42 -17.58
CA LYS A 133 -16.49 26.16 -18.68
C LYS A 133 -17.33 25.21 -19.53
N ARG A 134 -16.79 24.04 -19.86
CA ARG A 134 -17.48 23.03 -20.66
C ARG A 134 -18.65 22.39 -19.91
N ALA A 135 -18.53 22.24 -18.59
CA ALA A 135 -19.64 21.84 -17.73
C ALA A 135 -20.73 22.91 -17.56
N GLY A 136 -20.50 24.15 -18.03
CA GLY A 136 -21.40 25.28 -17.79
C GLY A 136 -21.41 25.76 -16.32
N ARG A 137 -20.35 25.46 -15.56
CA ARG A 137 -20.24 25.68 -14.11
C ARG A 137 -19.25 26.77 -13.73
N LEU A 138 -18.40 27.21 -14.65
CA LEU A 138 -17.33 28.18 -14.37
C LEU A 138 -17.85 29.49 -13.75
N ASP A 139 -18.92 30.08 -14.32
CA ASP A 139 -19.50 31.31 -13.79
C ASP A 139 -20.07 31.13 -12.37
N ASP A 140 -20.69 29.97 -12.10
CA ASP A 140 -21.23 29.64 -10.79
C ASP A 140 -20.14 29.37 -9.74
N THR A 141 -19.05 28.75 -10.13
CA THR A 141 -17.85 28.59 -9.29
C THR A 141 -17.26 29.95 -8.95
N ILE A 142 -17.01 30.80 -9.96
CA ILE A 142 -16.45 32.14 -9.76
C ILE A 142 -17.33 33.02 -8.87
N ARG A 143 -18.66 32.92 -9.00
CA ARG A 143 -19.60 33.65 -8.13
C ARG A 143 -19.53 33.21 -6.66
N ARG A 144 -19.19 31.95 -6.40
CA ARG A 144 -19.02 31.41 -5.04
C ARG A 144 -17.61 31.61 -4.48
N MET A 145 -16.64 31.88 -5.34
CA MET A 145 -15.27 32.18 -4.96
C MET A 145 -15.21 33.53 -4.22
N GLY A 146 -14.80 33.49 -2.95
CA GLY A 146 -14.51 34.69 -2.15
C GLY A 146 -13.12 35.26 -2.43
N PRO A 147 -12.74 36.38 -1.78
CA PRO A 147 -11.40 36.97 -1.85
C PRO A 147 -10.36 36.26 -0.95
N THR A 148 -10.69 35.11 -0.37
CA THR A 148 -9.87 34.40 0.64
C THR A 148 -9.07 33.23 0.06
N SER A 149 -8.16 32.65 0.85
CA SER A 149 -7.42 31.39 0.57
C SER A 149 -8.28 30.27 -0.01
N ASP A 150 -9.52 30.18 0.46
CA ASP A 150 -10.41 29.05 0.19
C ASP A 150 -11.00 29.13 -1.22
N SER A 151 -10.82 30.27 -1.90
CA SER A 151 -11.28 30.52 -3.26
C SER A 151 -10.72 29.49 -4.25
N LEU A 152 -9.41 29.24 -4.22
CA LEU A 152 -8.79 28.24 -5.10
C LEU A 152 -9.13 26.81 -4.66
N LEU A 153 -9.32 26.54 -3.36
CA LEU A 153 -9.76 25.23 -2.88
C LEU A 153 -11.15 24.89 -3.42
N LEU A 154 -12.08 25.87 -3.40
CA LEU A 154 -13.40 25.73 -4.00
C LEU A 154 -13.31 25.47 -5.51
N PHE A 155 -12.46 26.22 -6.22
CA PHE A 155 -12.24 26.02 -7.65
C PHE A 155 -11.74 24.59 -7.96
N TRP A 156 -10.76 24.10 -7.20
CA TRP A 156 -10.27 22.72 -7.34
C TRP A 156 -11.35 21.70 -7.01
N GLY A 157 -12.11 21.90 -5.93
CA GLY A 157 -13.14 20.97 -5.51
C GLY A 157 -14.34 20.89 -6.46
N ASP A 158 -14.79 22.04 -7.00
CA ASP A 158 -15.81 22.07 -8.04
C ASP A 158 -15.35 21.36 -9.32
N SER A 159 -14.10 21.56 -9.73
CA SER A 159 -13.53 20.87 -10.89
C SER A 159 -13.42 19.36 -10.65
N ALA A 160 -12.95 18.95 -9.47
CA ALA A 160 -12.89 17.54 -9.07
C ALA A 160 -14.27 16.87 -9.05
N ALA A 161 -15.31 17.59 -8.62
CA ALA A 161 -16.68 17.12 -8.68
C ALA A 161 -17.14 16.86 -10.13
N GLU A 162 -16.84 17.78 -11.06
CA GLU A 162 -17.14 17.59 -12.48
C GLU A 162 -16.34 16.44 -13.09
N VAL A 163 -15.07 16.25 -12.69
CA VAL A 163 -14.26 15.09 -13.09
C VAL A 163 -14.92 13.79 -12.63
N TYR A 164 -15.31 13.71 -11.36
CA TYR A 164 -16.00 12.53 -10.81
C TYR A 164 -17.31 12.26 -11.56
N LEU A 165 -18.10 13.30 -11.85
CA LEU A 165 -19.36 13.17 -12.59
C LEU A 165 -19.14 12.75 -14.05
N ASP A 166 -18.10 13.26 -14.73
CA ASP A 166 -17.80 12.89 -16.12
C ASP A 166 -17.45 11.40 -16.24
N LEU A 167 -16.71 10.88 -15.26
CA LEU A 167 -16.34 9.46 -15.15
C LEU A 167 -17.55 8.54 -14.91
N GLN A 168 -18.52 8.99 -14.12
CA GLN A 168 -19.76 8.24 -13.84
C GLN A 168 -20.79 8.33 -14.97
N ARG A 169 -20.60 9.24 -15.93
CA ARG A 169 -21.57 9.54 -17.01
C ARG A 169 -20.97 9.23 -18.40
N THR A 170 -21.44 9.94 -19.42
CA THR A 170 -21.15 9.73 -20.85
C THR A 170 -19.81 10.34 -21.32
N LYS A 171 -18.89 10.70 -20.41
CA LYS A 171 -17.55 11.26 -20.73
C LYS A 171 -17.56 12.50 -21.65
N THR A 172 -18.61 13.31 -21.60
CA THR A 172 -18.81 14.44 -22.55
C THR A 172 -17.82 15.59 -22.39
N ILE A 173 -17.29 15.78 -21.18
CA ILE A 173 -16.34 16.84 -20.88
C ILE A 173 -14.96 16.46 -21.40
N SER A 174 -14.46 15.30 -20.96
CA SER A 174 -13.14 14.80 -21.33
C SER A 174 -12.99 14.65 -22.85
N LEU A 175 -13.93 13.96 -23.53
CA LEU A 175 -13.84 13.69 -24.97
C LEU A 175 -13.68 14.95 -25.81
N GLY A 176 -14.52 15.96 -25.60
CA GLY A 176 -14.39 17.14 -26.46
C GLY A 176 -13.39 18.17 -25.97
N LEU A 177 -12.85 18.07 -24.74
CA LEU A 177 -11.63 18.81 -24.42
C LEU A 177 -10.43 18.16 -25.09
N CYS A 178 -10.34 16.83 -25.14
CA CYS A 178 -9.33 16.15 -25.96
C CYS A 178 -9.40 16.58 -27.42
N ALA A 179 -10.60 16.74 -27.98
CA ALA A 179 -10.77 17.28 -29.34
C ALA A 179 -10.38 18.77 -29.48
N ALA A 180 -10.36 19.54 -28.39
CA ALA A 180 -9.99 20.95 -28.39
C ALA A 180 -8.50 21.17 -28.12
N PHE A 181 -7.83 20.21 -27.48
CA PHE A 181 -6.39 20.20 -27.26
C PHE A 181 -5.66 19.59 -28.45
N ASN A 182 -4.39 19.97 -28.62
CA ASN A 182 -3.53 19.34 -29.62
C ASN A 182 -2.99 18.01 -29.07
N PRO A 183 -3.21 16.86 -29.75
CA PRO A 183 -2.69 15.55 -29.35
C PRO A 183 -1.18 15.55 -29.05
N ASP A 184 -0.36 16.14 -29.94
CA ASP A 184 1.10 16.18 -29.83
C ASP A 184 1.56 17.00 -28.61
N VAL A 185 0.74 17.96 -28.18
CA VAL A 185 0.99 18.76 -26.98
C VAL A 185 0.73 17.93 -25.72
N LEU A 186 -0.30 17.10 -25.72
CA LEU A 186 -0.63 16.24 -24.58
C LEU A 186 0.38 15.10 -24.42
N ASP A 187 0.85 14.50 -25.51
CA ASP A 187 1.93 13.50 -25.47
C ASP A 187 3.21 14.10 -24.87
N ARG A 188 3.63 15.26 -25.38
CA ARG A 188 4.79 15.99 -24.85
C ARG A 188 4.62 16.37 -23.38
N LEU A 189 3.41 16.73 -22.94
CA LEU A 189 3.15 17.02 -21.54
C LEU A 189 3.35 15.79 -20.65
N VAL A 190 2.89 14.61 -21.06
CA VAL A 190 3.12 13.35 -20.32
C VAL A 190 4.62 13.06 -20.22
N GLU A 191 5.34 13.19 -21.33
CA GLU A 191 6.79 12.96 -21.40
C GLU A 191 7.57 13.94 -20.50
N LEU A 192 7.26 15.23 -20.57
CA LEU A 192 7.91 16.27 -19.76
C LEU A 192 7.70 16.04 -18.26
N LEU A 193 6.47 15.73 -17.85
CA LEU A 193 6.15 15.44 -16.45
C LEU A 193 6.85 14.15 -16.00
N HIS A 194 6.88 13.12 -16.85
CA HIS A 194 7.54 11.86 -16.54
C HIS A 194 9.05 12.01 -16.39
N ALA A 195 9.70 12.74 -17.29
CA ALA A 195 11.13 13.05 -17.21
C ALA A 195 11.51 13.76 -15.90
N ASN A 196 10.56 14.52 -15.32
CA ASN A 196 10.73 15.22 -14.05
C ASN A 196 9.95 14.57 -12.89
N GLN A 197 9.60 13.28 -12.98
CA GLN A 197 8.66 12.61 -12.04
C GLN A 197 9.09 12.66 -10.56
N LYS A 198 10.40 12.65 -10.27
CA LYS A 198 10.93 12.73 -8.89
C LYS A 198 10.64 14.11 -8.30
N GLN A 199 11.06 15.19 -8.97
CA GLN A 199 10.81 16.55 -8.51
C GLN A 199 9.32 16.89 -8.54
N TYR A 200 8.59 16.43 -9.56
CA TYR A 200 7.12 16.51 -9.61
C TYR A 200 6.50 15.97 -8.32
N PHE A 201 6.90 14.76 -7.90
CA PHE A 201 6.39 14.15 -6.68
C PHE A 201 6.74 14.94 -5.42
N ILE A 202 8.00 15.38 -5.28
CA ILE A 202 8.44 16.14 -4.10
C ILE A 202 7.68 17.47 -3.98
N VAL A 203 7.50 18.19 -5.09
CA VAL A 203 6.75 19.45 -5.12
C VAL A 203 5.30 19.23 -4.70
N LEU A 204 4.64 18.19 -5.21
CA LEU A 204 3.26 17.87 -4.84
C LEU A 204 3.13 17.48 -3.37
N ARG A 205 4.06 16.66 -2.87
CA ARG A 205 4.10 16.28 -1.45
C ARG A 205 4.26 17.49 -0.53
N ALA A 206 5.15 18.42 -0.89
CA ALA A 206 5.51 19.55 -0.04
C ALA A 206 4.48 20.68 -0.05
N LEU A 207 3.89 20.99 -1.21
CA LEU A 207 2.99 22.14 -1.34
C LEU A 207 1.53 21.78 -1.14
N GLN A 208 1.10 20.59 -1.59
CA GLN A 208 -0.30 20.12 -1.56
C GLN A 208 -1.35 21.16 -2.03
N SER A 209 -0.95 22.17 -2.80
CA SER A 209 -1.76 23.37 -3.04
C SER A 209 -2.52 23.38 -4.37
N MET A 210 -2.67 22.21 -5.02
CA MET A 210 -3.33 22.04 -6.32
C MET A 210 -4.14 20.74 -6.39
N GLY A 211 -5.34 20.81 -6.98
CA GLY A 211 -6.08 19.64 -7.46
C GLY A 211 -5.66 19.27 -8.89
N LEU A 212 -5.21 18.04 -9.12
CA LEU A 212 -4.75 17.56 -10.43
C LEU A 212 -5.70 16.56 -11.10
N SER A 213 -6.83 16.23 -10.47
CA SER A 213 -7.87 15.33 -11.01
C SER A 213 -8.27 15.70 -12.44
N GLY A 214 -8.46 17.00 -12.72
CA GLY A 214 -8.75 17.50 -14.06
C GLY A 214 -7.65 17.21 -15.08
N LEU A 215 -6.39 17.48 -14.74
CA LEU A 215 -5.24 17.15 -15.59
C LEU A 215 -5.16 15.62 -15.83
N MET A 216 -5.29 14.83 -14.77
CA MET A 216 -5.24 13.37 -14.87
C MET A 216 -6.36 12.81 -15.76
N LEU A 217 -7.57 13.36 -15.65
CA LEU A 217 -8.69 12.96 -16.51
C LEU A 217 -8.39 13.22 -17.99
N ILE A 218 -7.88 14.41 -18.33
CA ILE A 218 -7.63 14.80 -19.71
C ILE A 218 -6.50 14.00 -20.33
N LEU A 219 -5.40 13.80 -19.61
CA LEU A 219 -4.29 12.96 -20.07
C LEU A 219 -4.75 11.52 -20.30
N ARG A 220 -5.54 10.96 -19.37
CA ARG A 220 -6.12 9.63 -19.54
C ARG A 220 -7.03 9.56 -20.77
N ALA A 221 -7.97 10.49 -20.90
CA ALA A 221 -8.93 10.50 -21.99
C ALA A 221 -8.24 10.67 -23.33
N HIS A 222 -7.16 11.44 -23.41
CA HIS A 222 -6.32 11.52 -24.60
C HIS A 222 -5.71 10.16 -24.98
N ILE A 223 -5.08 9.47 -24.03
CA ILE A 223 -4.41 8.18 -24.27
C ILE A 223 -5.42 7.05 -24.56
N GLN A 224 -6.58 7.02 -23.88
CA GLN A 224 -7.58 5.93 -23.99
C GLN A 224 -8.68 6.19 -25.02
N ASP A 225 -9.23 7.40 -25.05
CA ASP A 225 -10.44 7.75 -25.80
C ASP A 225 -10.15 8.71 -26.99
N GLY A 226 -9.04 9.45 -26.96
CA GLY A 226 -8.58 10.39 -28.00
C GLY A 226 -7.73 9.76 -29.09
N GLY A 227 -7.28 8.52 -28.90
CA GLY A 227 -6.84 7.64 -29.97
C GLY A 227 -8.04 7.23 -30.82
N ILE A 228 -8.49 8.13 -31.70
CA ILE A 228 -9.58 7.89 -32.65
C ILE A 228 -9.39 6.49 -33.23
N GLU A 229 -10.39 5.64 -33.00
CA GLU A 229 -10.63 4.41 -33.73
C GLU A 229 -10.54 4.70 -35.23
N THR A 230 -9.33 4.59 -35.79
CA THR A 230 -9.16 4.25 -37.19
C THR A 230 -8.89 2.75 -37.19
N PRO A 231 -9.83 1.94 -37.69
CA PRO A 231 -9.70 0.48 -37.74
C PRO A 231 -8.69 0.06 -38.82
N GLY A 232 -7.43 0.50 -38.67
CA GLY A 232 -6.35 0.30 -39.63
C GLY A 232 -4.93 0.38 -39.06
N ASN A 233 -4.68 0.92 -37.87
CA ASN A 233 -3.32 1.08 -37.35
C ASN A 233 -2.99 0.09 -36.23
N MET A 234 -2.63 -1.15 -36.61
CA MET A 234 -2.02 -2.14 -35.70
C MET A 234 -0.70 -1.68 -35.04
N HIS A 235 -0.13 -0.54 -35.45
CA HIS A 235 1.10 0.03 -34.87
C HIS A 235 0.83 1.00 -33.70
N SER A 236 -0.41 1.47 -33.46
CA SER A 236 -0.70 2.44 -32.38
C SER A 236 -0.87 1.81 -30.99
N GLY A 237 -1.08 0.49 -30.92
CA GLY A 237 -1.27 -0.21 -29.64
C GLY A 237 -0.06 -0.11 -28.71
N ALA A 238 1.16 -0.21 -29.26
CA ALA A 238 2.39 -0.18 -28.48
C ALA A 238 2.77 1.23 -27.99
N LEU A 239 2.49 2.28 -28.78
CA LEU A 239 2.74 3.67 -28.39
C LEU A 239 1.75 4.12 -27.30
N ASN A 240 0.48 3.74 -27.41
CA ASN A 240 -0.51 4.03 -26.38
C ASN A 240 -0.19 3.27 -25.08
N GLU A 241 0.34 2.05 -25.17
CA GLU A 241 0.82 1.28 -24.01
C GLU A 241 2.02 1.97 -23.33
N SER A 242 2.99 2.48 -24.09
CA SER A 242 4.14 3.18 -23.50
C SER A 242 3.74 4.47 -22.79
N LEU A 243 2.92 5.32 -23.42
CA LEU A 243 2.40 6.55 -22.80
C LEU A 243 1.52 6.26 -21.59
N MET A 244 0.75 5.17 -21.62
CA MET A 244 -0.06 4.74 -20.48
C MET A 244 0.82 4.36 -19.27
N HIS A 245 1.99 3.75 -19.48
CA HIS A 245 2.94 3.49 -18.39
C HIS A 245 3.50 4.78 -17.79
N LEU A 246 3.87 5.76 -18.63
CA LEU A 246 4.37 7.06 -18.16
C LEU A 246 3.29 7.79 -17.34
N TYR A 247 2.08 7.86 -17.88
CA TYR A 247 0.90 8.42 -17.22
C TYR A 247 0.60 7.73 -15.89
N SER A 248 0.61 6.38 -15.87
CA SER A 248 0.30 5.62 -14.67
C SER A 248 1.30 5.93 -13.54
N ARG A 249 2.59 6.09 -13.84
CA ARG A 249 3.59 6.50 -12.84
C ARG A 249 3.30 7.88 -12.25
N LEU A 250 2.85 8.83 -13.07
CA LEU A 250 2.47 10.18 -12.63
C LEU A 250 1.21 10.19 -11.77
N LEU A 251 0.16 9.48 -12.22
CA LEU A 251 -1.10 9.36 -11.50
C LEU A 251 -0.89 8.73 -10.12
N TRP A 252 -0.09 7.67 -10.05
CA TRP A 252 0.09 6.91 -8.82
C TRP A 252 0.99 7.65 -7.81
N ARG A 253 1.98 8.43 -8.30
CA ARG A 253 2.68 9.43 -7.48
C ARG A 253 1.71 10.45 -6.91
N TYR A 254 0.77 10.93 -7.72
CA TYR A 254 -0.23 11.88 -7.21
C TYR A 254 -1.17 11.24 -6.19
N LEU A 255 -1.63 10.00 -6.41
CA LEU A 255 -2.46 9.24 -5.48
C LEU A 255 -1.86 9.15 -4.05
N LEU A 256 -0.53 9.01 -3.94
CA LEU A 256 0.17 8.99 -2.65
C LEU A 256 0.04 10.31 -1.87
N VAL A 257 -0.07 11.44 -2.57
CA VAL A 257 0.01 12.80 -1.99
C VAL A 257 -1.22 13.65 -2.31
N VAL A 258 -2.35 13.03 -2.65
CA VAL A 258 -3.59 13.76 -2.96
C VAL A 258 -4.00 14.63 -1.76
N PRO A 259 -4.19 15.95 -1.95
CA PRO A 259 -4.65 16.83 -0.89
C PRO A 259 -6.03 16.41 -0.39
N VAL A 260 -6.12 15.99 0.88
CA VAL A 260 -7.38 15.48 1.48
C VAL A 260 -8.36 16.59 1.86
N PHE A 261 -7.90 17.84 1.87
CA PHE A 261 -8.70 19.03 2.20
C PHE A 261 -9.32 19.71 0.98
N ILE A 262 -9.04 19.23 -0.23
CA ILE A 262 -9.76 19.64 -1.44
C ILE A 262 -10.95 18.70 -1.61
N ASP A 263 -12.15 19.26 -1.58
CA ASP A 263 -13.38 18.49 -1.72
C ASP A 263 -13.39 17.68 -3.02
N HIS A 264 -13.88 16.44 -2.96
CA HIS A 264 -13.99 15.50 -4.09
C HIS A 264 -12.67 15.08 -4.78
N GLU A 265 -11.52 15.71 -4.51
CA GLU A 265 -10.26 15.42 -5.22
C GLU A 265 -9.81 13.98 -5.05
N ALA A 266 -9.76 13.48 -3.80
CA ALA A 266 -9.39 12.08 -3.54
C ALA A 266 -10.35 11.09 -4.20
N GLN A 267 -11.65 11.41 -4.24
CA GLN A 267 -12.67 10.58 -4.86
C GLN A 267 -12.50 10.54 -6.38
N ALA A 268 -12.30 11.70 -7.02
CA ALA A 268 -12.08 11.82 -8.45
C ALA A 268 -10.82 11.06 -8.91
N VAL A 269 -9.67 11.27 -8.23
CA VAL A 269 -8.42 10.59 -8.59
C VAL A 269 -8.52 9.08 -8.39
N TYR A 270 -9.23 8.62 -7.34
CA TYR A 270 -9.47 7.20 -7.13
C TYR A 270 -10.32 6.58 -8.25
N GLU A 271 -11.39 7.25 -8.70
CA GLU A 271 -12.16 6.77 -9.85
C GLU A 271 -11.34 6.71 -11.14
N ILE A 272 -10.52 7.74 -11.42
CA ILE A 272 -9.60 7.74 -12.56
C ILE A 272 -8.72 6.49 -12.52
N HIS A 273 -8.18 6.19 -11.33
CA HIS A 273 -7.34 5.04 -11.10
C HIS A 273 -8.05 3.70 -11.39
N LEU A 274 -9.31 3.54 -10.98
CA LEU A 274 -10.06 2.31 -11.25
C LEU A 274 -10.12 1.99 -12.75
N HIS A 275 -10.14 3.00 -13.61
CA HIS A 275 -10.14 2.82 -15.06
C HIS A 275 -8.76 2.55 -15.69
N VAL A 276 -7.66 2.70 -14.95
CA VAL A 276 -6.30 2.45 -15.45
C VAL A 276 -5.54 1.36 -14.69
N THR A 277 -6.14 0.80 -13.64
CA THR A 277 -5.57 -0.28 -12.80
C THR A 277 -4.94 -1.43 -13.59
N TYR A 278 -5.53 -1.81 -14.73
CA TYR A 278 -5.01 -2.88 -15.57
C TYR A 278 -3.60 -2.61 -16.08
N TRP A 279 -3.33 -1.35 -16.47
CA TRP A 279 -2.08 -0.91 -17.10
C TRP A 279 -0.96 -0.58 -16.10
N ALA A 280 -1.26 -0.63 -14.81
CA ALA A 280 -0.36 -0.17 -13.77
C ALA A 280 0.55 -1.27 -13.19
N ARG A 281 0.82 -2.33 -13.96
CA ARG A 281 1.84 -3.32 -13.57
C ARG A 281 3.22 -2.78 -13.95
N PHE A 282 3.90 -2.16 -13.00
CA PHE A 282 5.27 -1.71 -13.18
C PHE A 282 6.21 -2.89 -12.95
N ARG A 283 6.60 -3.61 -14.02
CA ARG A 283 7.67 -4.61 -13.97
C ARG A 283 8.96 -4.15 -14.63
N ASP A 284 8.99 -2.89 -15.08
CA ASP A 284 10.14 -2.34 -15.77
C ASP A 284 11.14 -1.77 -14.75
N SER A 285 12.30 -2.42 -14.72
CA SER A 285 13.52 -2.19 -13.94
C SER A 285 14.20 -0.83 -14.19
N HIS A 286 13.43 0.26 -14.18
CA HIS A 286 14.02 1.59 -14.31
C HIS A 286 14.82 1.94 -13.05
N TYR A 287 15.96 2.60 -13.27
CA TYR A 287 16.87 3.08 -12.24
C TYR A 287 16.15 4.05 -11.29
N ILE A 288 15.65 3.53 -10.18
CA ILE A 288 15.07 4.33 -9.11
C ILE A 288 16.19 4.64 -8.14
N ASP A 289 16.48 5.93 -8.00
CA ASP A 289 17.40 6.42 -7.00
C ASP A 289 16.83 6.16 -5.59
N ILE A 290 17.70 5.82 -4.65
CA ILE A 290 17.36 5.56 -3.24
C ILE A 290 16.54 6.71 -2.65
N GLU A 291 16.86 7.96 -2.98
CA GLU A 291 16.11 9.12 -2.47
C GLU A 291 14.65 9.11 -2.94
N ASP A 292 14.39 8.73 -4.19
CA ASP A 292 13.03 8.66 -4.74
C ASP A 292 12.23 7.52 -4.10
N SER A 293 12.85 6.33 -3.96
CA SER A 293 12.26 5.18 -3.27
C SER A 293 11.89 5.51 -1.82
N ARG A 294 12.81 6.16 -1.07
CA ARG A 294 12.55 6.62 0.31
C ARG A 294 11.40 7.61 0.36
N ASN A 295 11.34 8.57 -0.56
CA ASN A 295 10.26 9.55 -0.62
C ASN A 295 8.89 8.87 -0.86
N LEU A 296 8.82 7.89 -1.76
CA LEU A 296 7.61 7.13 -2.05
C LEU A 296 7.13 6.31 -0.84
N LEU A 297 8.04 5.59 -0.17
CA LEU A 297 7.74 4.81 1.03
C LEU A 297 7.28 5.70 2.19
N GLN A 298 7.93 6.85 2.41
CA GLN A 298 7.53 7.80 3.43
C GLN A 298 6.12 8.37 3.16
N ALA A 299 5.82 8.74 1.92
CA ALA A 299 4.50 9.24 1.56
C ALA A 299 3.42 8.16 1.72
N LEU A 300 3.72 6.90 1.36
CA LEU A 300 2.80 5.78 1.61
C LEU A 300 2.55 5.61 3.12
N ASN A 301 3.61 5.63 3.92
CA ASN A 301 3.51 5.57 5.37
C ASN A 301 2.64 6.71 5.92
N GLU A 302 2.88 7.96 5.51
CA GLU A 302 2.06 9.13 5.88
C GLU A 302 0.61 8.96 5.47
N ARG A 303 0.35 8.45 4.26
CA ARG A 303 -0.99 8.22 3.74
C ARG A 303 -1.76 7.17 4.54
N LEU A 304 -1.09 6.09 4.96
CA LEU A 304 -1.70 5.03 5.79
C LEU A 304 -2.11 5.53 7.19
N LEU A 305 -1.48 6.58 7.72
CA LEU A 305 -1.90 7.21 8.98
C LEU A 305 -3.22 8.00 8.85
N SER A 306 -3.51 8.53 7.66
CA SER A 306 -4.68 9.39 7.40
C SER A 306 -5.98 8.58 7.24
N SER A 307 -6.22 7.65 8.18
CA SER A 307 -7.22 6.57 8.15
C SER A 307 -8.67 6.99 7.86
N ARG A 308 -9.01 8.27 7.99
CA ARG A 308 -10.37 8.78 7.76
C ARG A 308 -10.86 8.69 6.31
N MET A 309 -9.95 8.56 5.33
CA MET A 309 -10.30 8.67 3.90
C MET A 309 -9.75 7.53 3.04
N LEU A 310 -8.82 6.71 3.55
CA LEU A 310 -8.22 5.62 2.77
C LEU A 310 -8.88 4.29 3.13
N HIS A 311 -9.77 3.82 2.26
CA HIS A 311 -10.30 2.46 2.35
C HIS A 311 -9.18 1.43 2.14
N LEU A 312 -9.31 0.25 2.75
CA LEU A 312 -8.32 -0.82 2.67
C LEU A 312 -7.93 -1.16 1.22
N THR A 313 -8.88 -1.19 0.29
CA THR A 313 -8.62 -1.42 -1.14
C THR A 313 -7.65 -0.38 -1.72
N GLY A 314 -7.86 0.90 -1.40
CA GLY A 314 -6.99 2.00 -1.84
C GLY A 314 -5.57 1.88 -1.26
N ALA A 315 -5.45 1.47 0.00
CA ALA A 315 -4.14 1.21 0.60
C ALA A 315 -3.38 0.07 -0.10
N MET A 316 -4.07 -1.02 -0.44
CA MET A 316 -3.44 -2.15 -1.14
C MET A 316 -3.04 -1.80 -2.58
N ILE A 317 -3.83 -0.97 -3.24
CA ILE A 317 -3.48 -0.37 -4.53
C ILE A 317 -2.17 0.41 -4.42
N LEU A 318 -2.06 1.31 -3.43
CA LEU A 318 -0.86 2.12 -3.23
C LEU A 318 0.34 1.27 -2.83
N LEU A 319 0.17 0.22 -2.04
CA LEU A 319 1.26 -0.70 -1.70
C LEU A 319 1.81 -1.40 -2.95
N ARG A 320 0.93 -1.91 -3.81
CA ARG A 320 1.30 -2.51 -5.09
C ARG A 320 2.03 -1.55 -6.03
N PHE A 321 1.87 -0.24 -5.83
CA PHE A 321 2.62 0.77 -6.56
C PHE A 321 4.07 0.84 -6.13
N VAL A 322 4.25 0.89 -4.82
CA VAL A 322 5.50 1.27 -4.19
C VAL A 322 6.40 0.06 -4.11
N GLU A 323 5.83 -1.14 -3.95
CA GLU A 323 6.53 -2.42 -3.94
C GLU A 323 7.61 -2.54 -5.03
N PRO A 324 7.31 -2.42 -6.35
CA PRO A 324 8.33 -2.56 -7.39
C PRO A 324 9.31 -1.38 -7.47
N LEU A 325 9.12 -0.36 -6.61
CA LEU A 325 9.96 0.84 -6.55
C LEU A 325 10.83 0.88 -5.29
N VAL A 326 10.76 -0.15 -4.44
CA VAL A 326 11.61 -0.28 -3.26
C VAL A 326 13.00 -0.75 -3.69
N VAL A 327 14.03 -0.09 -3.17
CA VAL A 327 15.44 -0.44 -3.41
C VAL A 327 16.20 -0.57 -2.08
N PRO A 328 17.33 -1.30 -2.05
CA PRO A 328 18.21 -1.36 -0.88
C PRO A 328 18.56 0.03 -0.32
N GLY A 329 18.53 0.17 1.00
CA GLY A 329 18.71 1.44 1.72
C GLY A 329 17.41 2.10 2.20
N CYS A 330 16.27 1.42 2.04
CA CYS A 330 14.96 1.83 2.55
C CYS A 330 14.46 0.99 3.75
N GLU A 331 15.33 0.13 4.29
CA GLU A 331 14.97 -0.92 5.24
C GLU A 331 14.34 -0.37 6.53
N ASP A 332 14.80 0.80 6.99
CA ASP A 332 14.30 1.51 8.17
C ASP A 332 12.83 1.94 8.07
N LEU A 333 12.27 1.99 6.85
CA LEU A 333 10.88 2.42 6.61
C LEU A 333 9.89 1.25 6.56
N ILE A 334 10.38 0.01 6.43
CA ILE A 334 9.53 -1.18 6.25
C ILE A 334 8.76 -1.57 7.51
N PRO A 335 9.32 -1.55 8.73
CA PRO A 335 8.55 -1.87 9.93
C PRO A 335 7.32 -0.98 10.09
N ILE A 336 7.48 0.32 9.84
CA ILE A 336 6.38 1.31 9.91
C ILE A 336 5.31 1.03 8.85
N LEU A 337 5.71 0.60 7.65
CA LEU A 337 4.80 0.22 6.57
C LEU A 337 3.95 -0.98 6.95
N VAL A 338 4.59 -2.02 7.49
CA VAL A 338 3.91 -3.24 7.95
C VAL A 338 2.96 -2.92 9.11
N GLU A 339 3.42 -2.15 10.10
CA GLU A 339 2.63 -1.76 11.28
C GLU A 339 1.35 -1.04 10.88
N ARG A 340 1.47 0.02 10.07
CA ARG A 340 0.33 0.84 9.66
C ARG A 340 -0.63 0.07 8.76
N SER A 341 -0.11 -0.78 7.89
CA SER A 341 -0.93 -1.63 7.02
C SER A 341 -1.72 -2.66 7.82
N LEU A 342 -1.11 -3.29 8.83
CA LEU A 342 -1.78 -4.26 9.71
C LEU A 342 -2.88 -3.62 10.54
N ARG A 343 -2.61 -2.46 11.15
CA ARG A 343 -3.64 -1.69 11.88
C ARG A 343 -4.81 -1.30 10.98
N LEU A 344 -4.53 -0.86 9.76
CA LEU A 344 -5.58 -0.53 8.79
C LEU A 344 -6.40 -1.78 8.41
N MET A 345 -5.75 -2.92 8.16
CA MET A 345 -6.43 -4.18 7.85
C MET A 345 -7.33 -4.65 9.00
N TRP A 346 -6.81 -4.67 10.23
CA TRP A 346 -7.59 -5.04 11.41
C TRP A 346 -8.78 -4.13 11.61
N SER A 347 -8.56 -2.82 11.63
CA SER A 347 -9.65 -1.85 11.82
C SER A 347 -10.69 -1.94 10.71
N SER A 348 -10.27 -2.17 9.47
CA SER A 348 -11.20 -2.34 8.34
C SER A 348 -11.98 -3.63 8.46
N ILE A 349 -11.34 -4.78 8.71
CA ILE A 349 -12.00 -6.09 8.76
C ILE A 349 -12.98 -6.19 9.94
N LEU A 350 -12.73 -5.48 11.05
CA LEU A 350 -13.58 -5.52 12.24
C LEU A 350 -14.80 -4.59 12.19
N ASN A 351 -14.71 -3.42 11.55
CA ASN A 351 -15.68 -2.32 11.68
C ASN A 351 -16.47 -2.06 10.38
N ASP A 352 -17.14 -3.08 9.81
CA ASP A 352 -17.81 -3.04 8.49
C ASP A 352 -16.90 -3.31 7.28
N GLY A 353 -15.98 -4.26 7.48
CA GLY A 353 -14.99 -4.65 6.48
C GLY A 353 -15.53 -5.29 5.20
N PRO A 354 -14.65 -5.45 4.20
CA PRO A 354 -15.02 -6.08 2.95
C PRO A 354 -15.53 -7.50 3.17
N GLY A 355 -16.35 -8.01 2.24
CA GLY A 355 -16.81 -9.40 2.27
C GLY A 355 -15.64 -10.39 2.38
N THR A 356 -15.89 -11.56 2.98
CA THR A 356 -14.84 -12.51 3.38
C THR A 356 -13.91 -12.93 2.22
N HIS A 357 -14.44 -13.04 1.00
CA HIS A 357 -13.65 -13.28 -0.21
C HIS A 357 -12.67 -12.13 -0.52
N THR A 358 -13.15 -10.88 -0.51
CA THR A 358 -12.33 -9.69 -0.75
C THR A 358 -11.29 -9.49 0.34
N ALA A 359 -11.64 -9.77 1.61
CA ALA A 359 -10.67 -9.75 2.71
C ALA A 359 -9.49 -10.71 2.45
N ARG A 360 -9.75 -11.94 1.95
CA ARG A 360 -8.68 -12.90 1.60
C ARG A 360 -7.77 -12.38 0.50
N LEU A 361 -8.35 -11.79 -0.55
CA LEU A 361 -7.57 -11.23 -1.66
C LEU A 361 -6.70 -10.05 -1.19
N LEU A 362 -7.22 -9.20 -0.31
CA LEU A 362 -6.48 -8.04 0.21
C LEU A 362 -5.35 -8.46 1.14
N VAL A 363 -5.58 -9.38 2.09
CA VAL A 363 -4.53 -9.89 2.98
C VAL A 363 -3.49 -10.70 2.21
N GLY A 364 -3.92 -11.55 1.26
CA GLY A 364 -2.99 -12.29 0.40
C GLY A 364 -2.14 -11.35 -0.44
N GLY A 365 -2.76 -10.34 -1.05
CA GLY A 365 -2.05 -9.30 -1.81
C GLY A 365 -1.06 -8.52 -0.94
N PHE A 366 -1.43 -8.17 0.29
CA PHE A 366 -0.50 -7.55 1.25
C PHE A 366 0.75 -8.41 1.48
N LEU A 367 0.56 -9.68 1.84
CA LEU A 367 1.64 -10.62 2.10
C LEU A 367 2.57 -10.77 0.89
N THR A 368 2.00 -10.89 -0.32
CA THR A 368 2.76 -10.97 -1.56
C THR A 368 3.59 -9.70 -1.79
N ASN A 369 3.02 -8.51 -1.59
CA ASN A 369 3.77 -7.26 -1.78
C ASN A 369 4.90 -7.10 -0.76
N ILE A 370 4.65 -7.38 0.53
CA ILE A 370 5.71 -7.29 1.54
C ILE A 370 6.81 -8.32 1.26
N ARG A 371 6.45 -9.53 0.80
CA ARG A 371 7.45 -10.52 0.38
C ARG A 371 8.37 -9.97 -0.71
N TYR A 372 7.80 -9.39 -1.78
CA TYR A 372 8.62 -8.81 -2.85
C TYR A 372 9.51 -7.66 -2.35
N ILE A 373 8.99 -6.81 -1.46
CA ILE A 373 9.81 -5.80 -0.79
C ILE A 373 10.99 -6.44 -0.03
N LEU A 374 10.77 -7.52 0.71
CA LEU A 374 11.83 -8.19 1.46
C LEU A 374 12.89 -8.82 0.54
N GLN A 375 12.48 -9.35 -0.61
CA GLN A 375 13.39 -9.92 -1.63
C GLN A 375 14.35 -8.87 -2.19
N GLU A 376 13.87 -7.63 -2.40
CA GLU A 376 14.70 -6.53 -2.92
C GLU A 376 15.69 -5.98 -1.89
N LEU A 377 15.46 -6.18 -0.58
CA LEU A 377 16.24 -5.53 0.49
C LEU A 377 17.44 -6.36 1.00
N GLU A 378 17.91 -7.37 0.24
CA GLU A 378 18.97 -8.32 0.58
C GLU A 378 19.85 -7.89 1.79
N PRO A 379 19.75 -8.55 2.96
CA PRO A 379 20.44 -8.10 4.16
C PRO A 379 21.96 -8.19 3.97
N LYS A 380 22.62 -7.03 3.79
CA LYS A 380 24.03 -6.95 3.40
C LYS A 380 25.02 -7.63 4.36
N TYR A 381 24.65 -7.93 5.61
CA TYR A 381 25.50 -8.66 6.56
C TYR A 381 24.67 -9.39 7.64
N LEU A 382 25.17 -10.54 8.11
CA LEU A 382 24.66 -11.40 9.21
C LEU A 382 24.57 -10.73 10.61
N LYS A 383 24.70 -9.40 10.71
CA LYS A 383 24.56 -8.67 11.98
C LYS A 383 23.11 -8.21 12.13
N GLN A 384 22.55 -8.43 13.31
CA GLN A 384 21.19 -8.03 13.68
C GLN A 384 20.98 -6.53 13.40
N GLN A 385 20.21 -6.22 12.36
CA GLN A 385 19.89 -4.84 11.97
C GLN A 385 18.65 -4.38 12.73
N LYS A 386 18.61 -3.10 13.12
CA LYS A 386 17.52 -2.52 13.92
C LYS A 386 16.15 -2.72 13.27
N TRP A 387 16.05 -2.51 11.96
CA TRP A 387 14.79 -2.67 11.24
C TRP A 387 14.27 -4.12 11.24
N ILE A 388 15.14 -5.12 11.29
CA ILE A 388 14.74 -6.55 11.37
C ILE A 388 14.09 -6.82 12.73
N VAL A 389 14.66 -6.26 13.80
CA VAL A 389 14.10 -6.33 15.16
C VAL A 389 12.71 -5.70 15.18
N GLU A 390 12.60 -4.47 14.68
CA GLU A 390 11.33 -3.72 14.62
C GLU A 390 10.28 -4.41 13.73
N LEU A 391 10.69 -5.04 12.62
CA LEU A 391 9.80 -5.80 11.75
C LEU A 391 9.21 -7.02 12.47
N VAL A 392 10.05 -7.79 13.17
CA VAL A 392 9.60 -8.98 13.93
C VAL A 392 8.65 -8.57 15.05
N GLU A 393 8.98 -7.51 15.79
CA GLU A 393 8.11 -6.95 16.83
C GLU A 393 6.77 -6.54 16.25
N CYS A 394 6.77 -5.81 15.13
CA CYS A 394 5.54 -5.42 14.45
C CYS A 394 4.67 -6.62 14.02
N ILE A 395 5.27 -7.65 13.41
CA ILE A 395 4.54 -8.85 12.95
C ILE A 395 3.84 -9.56 14.12
N ILE A 396 4.52 -9.63 15.27
CA ILE A 396 4.01 -10.26 16.50
C ILE A 396 2.96 -9.37 17.16
N ASP A 397 3.30 -8.12 17.45
CA ASP A 397 2.48 -7.21 18.26
C ASP A 397 1.20 -6.77 17.54
N GLU A 398 1.26 -6.60 16.21
CA GLU A 398 0.08 -6.30 15.38
C GLU A 398 -0.65 -7.57 14.91
N GLY A 399 -0.21 -8.76 15.33
CA GLY A 399 -0.92 -10.03 15.14
C GLY A 399 -1.12 -10.44 13.68
N LEU A 400 -0.08 -10.39 12.84
CA LEU A 400 -0.18 -10.77 11.42
C LEU A 400 -0.72 -12.19 11.24
N THR A 401 -0.22 -13.15 12.01
CA THR A 401 -0.67 -14.54 11.90
C THR A 401 -2.13 -14.68 12.29
N ASP A 402 -2.56 -14.02 13.36
CA ASP A 402 -3.97 -14.04 13.78
C ASP A 402 -4.89 -13.40 12.74
N LEU A 403 -4.41 -12.36 12.03
CA LEU A 403 -5.14 -11.75 10.92
C LEU A 403 -5.36 -12.75 9.78
N VAL A 404 -4.29 -13.44 9.37
CA VAL A 404 -4.35 -14.47 8.31
C VAL A 404 -5.31 -15.60 8.72
N LEU A 405 -5.17 -16.12 9.94
CA LEU A 405 -6.03 -17.17 10.47
C LEU A 405 -7.49 -16.73 10.53
N ARG A 406 -7.77 -15.50 11.00
CA ARG A 406 -9.12 -14.97 11.07
C ARG A 406 -9.80 -14.93 9.70
N VAL A 407 -9.08 -14.45 8.68
CA VAL A 407 -9.62 -14.29 7.33
C VAL A 407 -9.77 -15.64 6.59
N LEU A 408 -8.92 -16.62 6.93
CA LEU A 408 -9.08 -18.01 6.50
C LEU A 408 -10.27 -18.70 7.18
N VAL A 409 -10.40 -18.62 8.51
CA VAL A 409 -11.49 -19.25 9.29
C VAL A 409 -12.86 -18.65 8.96
N ALA A 410 -12.92 -17.36 8.60
CA ALA A 410 -14.16 -16.73 8.14
C ALA A 410 -14.68 -17.27 6.79
N ALA A 411 -14.01 -18.28 6.19
CA ALA A 411 -14.54 -19.02 5.06
C ALA A 411 -15.67 -19.95 5.48
N PRO A 412 -16.89 -19.80 4.93
CA PRO A 412 -17.83 -20.91 4.98
C PRO A 412 -17.19 -22.07 4.23
N ASP A 413 -16.94 -23.18 4.93
CA ASP A 413 -16.59 -24.44 4.29
C ASP A 413 -17.63 -24.70 3.18
N PHE A 414 -17.18 -24.84 1.93
CA PHE A 414 -17.99 -25.13 0.74
C PHE A 414 -18.89 -24.00 0.19
N VAL A 415 -18.29 -23.05 -0.54
CA VAL A 415 -18.95 -22.41 -1.68
C VAL A 415 -18.16 -22.72 -2.96
N PRO A 416 -18.70 -23.50 -3.91
CA PRO A 416 -18.08 -23.73 -5.21
C PRO A 416 -17.70 -22.39 -5.88
N GLY A 417 -16.43 -22.23 -6.26
CA GLY A 417 -15.91 -20.99 -6.87
C GLY A 417 -15.13 -20.04 -5.95
N GLN A 418 -15.13 -20.25 -4.63
CA GLN A 418 -14.32 -19.44 -3.69
C GLN A 418 -12.98 -20.06 -3.27
N GLN A 419 -12.69 -21.28 -3.74
CA GLN A 419 -11.50 -22.03 -3.37
C GLN A 419 -10.20 -21.31 -3.77
N GLU A 420 -10.19 -20.64 -4.92
CA GLU A 420 -9.02 -19.94 -5.46
C GLU A 420 -8.48 -18.84 -4.52
N ALA A 421 -9.34 -18.02 -3.91
CA ALA A 421 -8.89 -16.95 -3.01
C ALA A 421 -8.32 -17.49 -1.69
N THR A 422 -8.86 -18.60 -1.19
CA THR A 422 -8.35 -19.27 0.00
C THR A 422 -6.99 -19.93 -0.28
N GLU A 423 -6.85 -20.61 -1.42
CA GLU A 423 -5.58 -21.19 -1.86
C GLU A 423 -4.51 -20.13 -2.07
N ARG A 424 -4.84 -19.03 -2.77
CA ARG A 424 -3.91 -17.90 -2.94
C ARG A 424 -3.47 -17.27 -1.63
N LEU A 425 -4.36 -17.11 -0.64
CA LEU A 425 -3.97 -16.59 0.68
C LEU A 425 -3.05 -17.56 1.41
N TYR A 426 -3.34 -18.86 1.34
CA TYR A 426 -2.49 -19.89 1.93
C TYR A 426 -1.08 -19.89 1.32
N ASP A 427 -0.99 -19.88 -0.02
CA ASP A 427 0.28 -19.86 -0.75
C ASP A 427 1.05 -18.57 -0.42
N ALA A 428 0.38 -17.41 -0.45
CA ALA A 428 1.01 -16.12 -0.12
C ALA A 428 1.52 -16.06 1.32
N ALA A 429 0.80 -16.64 2.28
CA ALA A 429 1.24 -16.70 3.68
C ALA A 429 2.47 -17.61 3.83
N SER A 430 2.44 -18.79 3.21
CA SER A 430 3.58 -19.73 3.25
C SER A 430 4.84 -19.10 2.66
N GLU A 431 4.72 -18.54 1.45
CA GLU A 431 5.83 -17.88 0.74
C GLU A 431 6.33 -16.63 1.49
N PHE A 432 5.45 -15.86 2.12
CA PHE A 432 5.86 -14.71 2.95
C PHE A 432 6.72 -15.14 4.14
N TYR A 433 6.32 -16.20 4.86
CA TYR A 433 7.06 -16.65 6.03
C TYR A 433 8.39 -17.32 5.66
N GLU A 434 8.47 -17.99 4.52
CA GLU A 434 9.74 -18.47 3.98
C GLU A 434 10.72 -17.31 3.73
N GLU A 435 10.25 -16.22 3.13
CA GLU A 435 11.06 -15.02 2.90
C GLU A 435 11.44 -14.32 4.21
N LEU A 436 10.52 -14.27 5.17
CA LEU A 436 10.80 -13.71 6.49
C LEU A 436 11.97 -14.44 7.17
N LEU A 437 12.07 -15.76 7.02
CA LEU A 437 13.19 -16.55 7.55
C LEU A 437 14.50 -16.36 6.81
N TYR A 438 14.44 -15.94 5.55
CA TYR A 438 15.64 -15.55 4.81
C TYR A 438 16.25 -14.28 5.40
N VAL A 439 15.39 -13.33 5.82
CA VAL A 439 15.80 -12.04 6.39
C VAL A 439 16.10 -12.12 7.89
N VAL A 440 15.29 -12.85 8.66
CA VAL A 440 15.33 -12.89 10.13
C VAL A 440 16.13 -14.09 10.62
N PRO A 441 17.13 -13.89 11.52
CA PRO A 441 17.82 -15.02 12.14
C PRO A 441 16.85 -15.93 12.91
N LYS A 442 16.81 -17.23 12.56
CA LYS A 442 15.90 -18.22 13.16
C LYS A 442 15.88 -18.21 14.69
N TRP A 443 17.05 -18.13 15.32
CA TRP A 443 17.17 -18.12 16.79
C TRP A 443 16.46 -16.91 17.42
N TYR A 444 16.50 -15.75 16.74
CA TYR A 444 15.90 -14.51 17.23
C TYR A 444 14.38 -14.60 17.12
N LEU A 445 13.88 -15.06 15.97
CA LEU A 445 12.45 -15.28 15.78
C LEU A 445 11.89 -16.29 16.82
N ALA A 446 12.63 -17.38 17.07
CA ALA A 446 12.27 -18.37 18.08
C ALA A 446 12.14 -17.78 19.48
N LEU A 447 13.14 -16.99 19.89
CA LEU A 447 13.16 -16.32 21.18
C LEU A 447 11.96 -15.37 21.32
N ARG A 448 11.72 -14.51 20.33
CA ARG A 448 10.64 -13.52 20.39
C ARG A 448 9.26 -14.14 20.40
N LEU A 449 9.01 -15.17 19.60
CA LEU A 449 7.74 -15.89 19.60
C LEU A 449 7.49 -16.65 20.92
N ASN A 450 8.55 -17.10 21.59
CA ASN A 450 8.45 -17.71 22.91
C ASN A 450 8.12 -16.65 23.99
N ASP A 451 8.83 -15.53 23.98
CA ASP A 451 8.64 -14.44 24.95
C ASP A 451 7.26 -13.78 24.86
N SER A 452 6.71 -13.67 23.64
CA SER A 452 5.38 -13.09 23.41
C SER A 452 4.23 -14.03 23.81
N GLY A 453 4.52 -15.33 24.06
CA GLY A 453 3.51 -16.35 24.31
C GLY A 453 2.79 -16.86 23.05
N VAL A 454 3.06 -16.29 21.88
CA VAL A 454 2.42 -16.64 20.60
C VAL A 454 2.63 -18.11 20.24
N LEU A 455 3.80 -18.69 20.55
CA LEU A 455 4.04 -20.13 20.33
C LEU A 455 3.05 -21.01 21.10
N ALA A 456 2.64 -20.62 22.31
CA ALA A 456 1.68 -21.38 23.08
C ALA A 456 0.29 -21.35 22.42
N ASP A 457 -0.10 -20.20 21.86
CA ASP A 457 -1.38 -20.06 21.16
C ASP A 457 -1.37 -20.78 19.81
N TRP A 458 -0.27 -20.75 19.08
CA TRP A 458 -0.10 -21.51 17.85
C TRP A 458 -0.19 -23.02 18.08
N ARG A 459 0.42 -23.55 19.15
CA ARG A 459 0.26 -24.96 19.54
C ARG A 459 -1.20 -25.32 19.76
N LYS A 460 -1.96 -24.44 20.44
CA LYS A 460 -3.40 -24.62 20.64
C LYS A 460 -4.15 -24.63 19.32
N TYR A 461 -3.84 -23.70 18.41
CA TYR A 461 -4.46 -23.63 17.08
C TYR A 461 -4.18 -24.88 16.25
N THR A 462 -2.94 -25.37 16.22
CA THR A 462 -2.61 -26.59 15.48
C THR A 462 -3.39 -27.80 16.02
N ASN A 463 -3.47 -27.95 17.35
CA ASN A 463 -4.28 -29.00 17.95
C ASN A 463 -5.77 -28.84 17.65
N HIS A 464 -6.28 -27.60 17.57
CA HIS A 464 -7.66 -27.35 17.19
C HIS A 464 -7.94 -27.70 15.72
N PHE A 465 -7.01 -27.38 14.80
CA PHE A 465 -7.23 -27.53 13.37
C PHE A 465 -7.01 -28.95 12.84
N PHE A 466 -6.01 -29.67 13.35
CA PHE A 466 -5.73 -31.05 12.93
C PHE A 466 -6.27 -32.09 13.90
N GLY A 467 -6.38 -31.72 15.17
CA GLY A 467 -6.44 -32.66 16.26
C GLY A 467 -5.07 -33.13 16.73
N ALA A 468 -4.94 -33.52 18.00
CA ALA A 468 -3.70 -34.06 18.54
C ALA A 468 -3.26 -35.32 17.77
N GLY A 469 -2.02 -35.33 17.28
CA GLY A 469 -1.37 -36.49 16.67
C GLY A 469 -1.46 -36.60 15.14
N THR A 470 -2.32 -35.84 14.46
CA THR A 470 -2.51 -35.89 12.99
C THR A 470 -1.69 -34.84 12.22
N ALA A 471 -1.20 -33.80 12.90
CA ALA A 471 -0.41 -32.71 12.31
C ALA A 471 0.86 -33.19 11.56
N LEU A 472 1.46 -34.31 11.97
CA LEU A 472 2.68 -34.89 11.37
C LEU A 472 2.41 -35.99 10.34
N GLN A 473 1.16 -36.45 10.18
CA GLN A 473 0.77 -37.53 9.26
C GLN A 473 0.18 -37.02 7.93
N VAL A 474 0.26 -35.72 7.64
CA VAL A 474 -0.34 -35.11 6.45
C VAL A 474 0.31 -35.68 5.18
N SER A 475 -0.37 -36.62 4.52
CA SER A 475 0.00 -37.05 3.17
C SER A 475 -0.35 -35.94 2.17
N SER A 476 0.51 -35.78 1.17
CA SER A 476 0.39 -34.81 0.09
C SER A 476 -0.75 -35.08 -0.91
N SER A 477 -1.65 -36.04 -0.63
CA SER A 477 -2.47 -36.66 -1.68
C SER A 477 -3.99 -36.62 -1.51
N SER A 478 -4.57 -35.96 -0.50
CA SER A 478 -6.04 -35.82 -0.42
C SER A 478 -6.53 -34.43 -0.79
N SER A 479 -7.07 -34.35 -2.01
CA SER A 479 -7.91 -33.28 -2.50
C SER A 479 -9.18 -33.17 -1.65
N LEU A 480 -9.17 -32.29 -0.65
CA LEU A 480 -10.32 -31.61 -0.04
C LEU A 480 -9.74 -30.58 0.97
N ARG A 481 -9.32 -29.42 0.46
CA ARG A 481 -8.74 -28.31 1.23
C ARG A 481 -9.84 -27.60 2.02
N SER A 482 -10.14 -28.06 3.24
CA SER A 482 -11.00 -27.31 4.17
C SER A 482 -10.25 -26.08 4.70
N ALA A 483 -10.97 -25.01 5.03
CA ALA A 483 -10.35 -23.79 5.56
C ALA A 483 -9.57 -24.09 6.86
N ARG A 484 -10.06 -25.05 7.66
CA ARG A 484 -9.39 -25.55 8.88
C ARG A 484 -8.03 -26.17 8.58
N LYS A 485 -7.92 -27.01 7.56
CA LYS A 485 -6.64 -27.63 7.17
C LYS A 485 -5.63 -26.56 6.75
N ALA A 486 -6.04 -25.60 5.92
CA ALA A 486 -5.20 -24.49 5.49
C ALA A 486 -4.72 -23.63 6.69
N CYS A 487 -5.60 -23.33 7.64
CA CYS A 487 -5.23 -22.61 8.86
C CYS A 487 -4.17 -23.38 9.66
N GLY A 488 -4.38 -24.68 9.86
CA GLY A 488 -3.43 -25.53 10.54
C GLY A 488 -2.06 -25.57 9.82
N GLU A 489 -2.05 -25.70 8.49
CA GLU A 489 -0.83 -25.78 7.69
C GLU A 489 -0.02 -24.48 7.79
N VAL A 490 -0.65 -23.29 7.76
CA VAL A 490 0.03 -22.01 7.99
C VAL A 490 0.75 -21.99 9.35
N VAL A 491 0.08 -22.44 10.41
CA VAL A 491 0.68 -22.49 11.75
C VAL A 491 1.83 -23.50 11.80
N ILE A 492 1.67 -24.67 11.16
CA ILE A 492 2.74 -25.68 11.09
C ILE A 492 3.95 -25.15 10.33
N HIS A 493 3.75 -24.48 9.19
CA HIS A 493 4.83 -23.86 8.44
C HIS A 493 5.63 -22.89 9.33
N MET A 494 4.94 -22.07 10.12
CA MET A 494 5.57 -21.18 11.08
C MET A 494 6.27 -21.87 12.24
N LEU A 495 5.72 -22.99 12.73
CA LEU A 495 6.39 -23.77 13.77
C LEU A 495 7.63 -24.49 13.23
N LEU A 496 7.58 -25.03 12.01
CA LEU A 496 8.71 -25.68 11.31
C LEU A 496 9.80 -24.69 10.89
N ALA A 497 9.41 -23.44 10.66
CA ALA A 497 10.31 -22.33 10.38
C ALA A 497 11.24 -22.04 11.57
N VAL A 498 10.71 -22.19 12.77
CA VAL A 498 11.33 -21.80 14.04
C VAL A 498 11.98 -22.99 14.76
N TYR A 499 11.38 -24.18 14.67
CA TYR A 499 11.87 -25.41 15.26
C TYR A 499 12.35 -26.38 14.18
N ASP A 500 13.53 -26.95 14.36
CA ASP A 500 13.95 -28.08 13.52
C ASP A 500 12.93 -29.21 13.62
N LYS A 501 12.70 -29.93 12.51
CA LYS A 501 11.80 -31.10 12.45
C LYS A 501 12.01 -32.10 13.60
N LYS A 502 13.23 -32.19 14.12
CA LYS A 502 13.60 -33.05 15.26
C LYS A 502 12.95 -32.64 16.58
N HIS A 503 12.75 -31.34 16.80
CA HIS A 503 12.12 -30.79 18.00
C HIS A 503 10.60 -30.68 17.89
N MET A 504 10.03 -30.91 16.69
CA MET A 504 8.56 -30.93 16.54
C MET A 504 7.92 -32.01 17.41
N HIS A 505 8.57 -33.17 17.59
CA HIS A 505 8.08 -34.23 18.48
C HIS A 505 8.07 -33.84 19.98
N GLU A 506 8.85 -32.83 20.38
CA GLU A 506 8.82 -32.28 21.75
C GLU A 506 7.73 -31.20 21.90
N VAL A 507 7.39 -30.53 20.79
CA VAL A 507 6.30 -29.55 20.69
C VAL A 507 4.93 -30.24 20.62
N TYR A 508 4.88 -31.44 20.05
CA TYR A 508 3.70 -32.29 19.94
C TYR A 508 3.87 -33.55 20.82
N PRO A 509 3.37 -33.58 22.05
CA PRO A 509 3.10 -34.88 22.67
C PRO A 509 2.05 -35.59 21.81
N ILE A 510 2.51 -36.49 20.95
CA ILE A 510 1.67 -37.44 20.24
C ILE A 510 0.96 -38.24 21.34
N GLY A 511 -0.35 -38.03 21.47
CA GLY A 511 -1.17 -38.70 22.48
C GLY A 511 -1.34 -37.89 23.77
N GLY A 512 -2.09 -36.79 23.71
CA GLY A 512 -2.73 -36.27 24.92
C GLY A 512 -3.69 -37.32 25.47
N SER A 513 -3.67 -37.52 26.79
CA SER A 513 -4.71 -38.30 27.46
C SER A 513 -6.02 -37.53 27.36
N CYS A 514 -7.13 -38.20 27.05
CA CYS A 514 -8.42 -37.54 27.02
C CYS A 514 -8.75 -36.97 28.40
N ASP A 515 -9.02 -35.67 28.48
CA ASP A 515 -9.34 -34.96 29.73
C ASP A 515 -10.75 -35.29 30.24
N ASN A 516 -11.56 -36.00 29.46
CA ASN A 516 -12.75 -36.64 30.00
C ASN A 516 -12.31 -37.79 30.91
N PRO A 517 -12.48 -37.69 32.25
CA PRO A 517 -12.04 -38.72 33.19
C PRO A 517 -12.79 -40.05 33.04
N ARG A 518 -13.83 -40.08 32.20
CA ARG A 518 -14.65 -41.26 31.88
C ARG A 518 -14.38 -41.80 30.48
N CYS A 519 -13.38 -41.28 29.78
CA CYS A 519 -13.01 -41.81 28.48
C CYS A 519 -12.53 -43.26 28.65
N PRO A 520 -13.18 -44.26 28.01
CA PRO A 520 -12.79 -45.66 28.16
C PRO A 520 -11.46 -45.97 27.46
N MET A 521 -11.03 -45.09 26.55
CA MET A 521 -9.76 -45.19 25.82
C MET A 521 -9.14 -43.80 25.70
N PRO A 522 -8.49 -43.29 26.77
CA PRO A 522 -8.00 -41.92 26.84
C PRO A 522 -6.65 -41.79 26.11
N CYS A 523 -6.57 -42.27 24.88
CA CYS A 523 -5.46 -42.03 23.98
C CYS A 523 -5.93 -41.24 22.76
N ASP A 524 -4.99 -40.67 22.02
CA ASP A 524 -5.27 -39.95 20.77
C ASP A 524 -6.28 -38.80 20.92
N ALA A 525 -6.26 -38.09 22.06
CA ALA A 525 -7.21 -37.03 22.35
C ALA A 525 -7.05 -35.82 21.43
N ALA A 526 -7.89 -35.74 20.41
CA ALA A 526 -7.72 -34.82 19.29
C ALA A 526 -8.67 -33.61 19.25
N TYR A 527 -9.58 -33.46 20.20
CA TYR A 527 -10.63 -32.43 20.17
C TYR A 527 -10.46 -31.44 21.31
N ILE A 528 -10.39 -30.16 21.01
CA ILE A 528 -10.25 -29.11 22.03
C ILE A 528 -11.54 -28.28 22.09
N CYS A 529 -11.93 -27.86 23.30
CA CYS A 529 -13.00 -26.88 23.44
C CYS A 529 -12.58 -25.53 22.84
N SER A 530 -13.37 -24.99 21.92
CA SER A 530 -13.12 -23.68 21.30
C SER A 530 -13.13 -22.49 22.28
N GLU A 531 -13.73 -22.66 23.46
CA GLU A 531 -13.89 -21.59 24.47
C GLU A 531 -12.80 -21.58 25.53
N CYS A 532 -12.43 -22.75 26.08
CA CYS A 532 -11.40 -22.84 27.12
C CYS A 532 -10.02 -23.13 26.55
N ILE A 533 -9.96 -23.89 25.46
CA ILE A 533 -8.76 -24.30 24.72
C ILE A 533 -7.75 -25.14 25.54
N ASP A 534 -7.93 -25.23 26.87
CA ASP A 534 -7.02 -25.87 27.81
C ASP A 534 -7.25 -27.38 27.99
N LEU A 535 -8.36 -27.93 27.49
CA LEU A 535 -8.70 -29.36 27.64
C LEU A 535 -8.84 -30.05 26.28
N VAL A 536 -8.26 -31.25 26.18
CA VAL A 536 -8.22 -32.13 25.01
C VAL A 536 -9.11 -33.37 25.22
N TYR A 537 -9.83 -33.77 24.19
CA TYR A 537 -10.82 -34.83 24.23
C TYR A 537 -10.65 -35.79 23.07
N CYS A 538 -11.02 -37.04 23.26
CA CYS A 538 -11.00 -38.06 22.23
C CYS A 538 -11.91 -37.71 21.03
N ASP A 539 -13.08 -37.15 21.31
CA ASP A 539 -14.12 -36.78 20.35
C ASP A 539 -15.09 -35.74 20.97
N VAL A 540 -16.04 -35.27 20.16
CA VAL A 540 -17.12 -34.37 20.62
C VAL A 540 -17.99 -35.01 21.71
N LYS A 541 -18.10 -36.34 21.77
CA LYS A 541 -18.86 -37.04 22.81
C LYS A 541 -18.13 -36.98 24.15
N CYS A 542 -16.82 -37.18 24.17
CA CYS A 542 -15.93 -37.01 25.31
C CYS A 542 -16.04 -35.57 25.86
N LEU A 543 -15.97 -34.57 24.99
CA LEU A 543 -16.17 -33.15 25.31
C LEU A 543 -17.55 -32.89 25.94
N THR A 544 -18.61 -33.37 25.27
CA THR A 544 -20.00 -33.15 25.69
C THR A 544 -20.34 -33.91 26.97
N ALA A 545 -19.81 -35.12 27.16
CA ALA A 545 -20.01 -35.93 28.35
C ALA A 545 -19.29 -35.33 29.58
N ASP A 546 -18.09 -34.79 29.39
CA ASP A 546 -17.40 -34.05 30.45
C ASP A 546 -18.16 -32.76 30.79
N TRP A 547 -18.66 -32.05 29.78
CA TRP A 547 -19.46 -30.84 29.95
C TRP A 547 -20.79 -31.06 30.68
N SER A 548 -21.53 -32.10 30.30
CA SER A 548 -22.87 -32.42 30.81
C SER A 548 -22.84 -33.19 32.14
N SER A 549 -21.66 -33.52 32.65
CA SER A 549 -21.52 -34.28 33.90
C SER A 549 -22.09 -33.50 35.10
N PRO A 550 -23.00 -34.10 35.90
CA PRO A 550 -23.65 -33.45 37.05
C PRO A 550 -22.67 -32.96 38.14
N TRP A 551 -21.46 -33.51 38.19
CA TRP A 551 -20.50 -33.35 39.29
C TRP A 551 -19.39 -32.31 39.01
N ARG A 552 -19.70 -31.24 38.25
CA ARG A 552 -18.71 -30.26 37.77
C ARG A 552 -17.54 -30.94 37.05
N GLY A 553 -17.79 -31.46 35.85
CA GLY A 553 -16.68 -31.92 34.99
C GLY A 553 -15.56 -30.87 34.92
N PRO A 554 -14.27 -31.27 34.88
CA PRO A 554 -13.13 -30.35 34.75
C PRO A 554 -13.37 -29.27 33.70
N HIS A 555 -14.00 -29.61 32.56
CA HIS A 555 -14.39 -28.65 31.55
C HIS A 555 -15.23 -27.48 32.05
N LYS A 556 -16.32 -27.78 32.77
CA LYS A 556 -17.25 -26.77 33.28
C LYS A 556 -16.60 -25.82 34.28
N ARG A 557 -15.50 -26.24 34.93
CA ARG A 557 -14.73 -25.44 35.89
C ARG A 557 -13.71 -24.52 35.23
N VAL A 558 -13.13 -24.96 34.11
CA VAL A 558 -12.03 -24.25 33.42
C VAL A 558 -12.57 -23.35 32.30
N CYS A 559 -13.73 -23.67 31.73
CA CYS A 559 -14.29 -22.92 30.60
C CYS A 559 -14.81 -21.53 30.98
N ARG A 560 -14.12 -20.51 30.44
CA ARG A 560 -14.31 -19.10 30.79
C ARG A 560 -15.70 -18.55 30.44
N GLY A 561 -16.38 -19.12 29.45
CA GLY A 561 -17.76 -18.75 29.10
C GLY A 561 -18.76 -18.88 30.27
N GLN A 562 -18.52 -19.77 31.24
CA GLN A 562 -19.28 -19.85 32.49
C GLN A 562 -18.61 -19.15 33.69
N ALA A 563 -17.29 -18.94 33.66
CA ALA A 563 -16.56 -18.32 34.77
C ALA A 563 -16.94 -16.83 34.99
N MET A 564 -17.40 -16.14 33.94
CA MET A 564 -18.01 -14.80 34.09
C MET A 564 -19.32 -14.81 34.88
N ALA A 565 -19.94 -15.98 35.11
CA ALA A 565 -21.14 -16.12 35.94
C ALA A 565 -20.84 -16.43 37.42
N ASN A 566 -19.59 -16.75 37.83
CA ASN A 566 -19.29 -16.98 39.25
C ASN A 566 -17.79 -16.73 39.62
N PRO A 567 -17.44 -15.53 40.13
CA PRO A 567 -16.05 -15.10 40.35
C PRO A 567 -15.25 -15.84 41.44
N LYS A 568 -15.86 -16.73 42.24
CA LYS A 568 -15.23 -17.32 43.45
C LYS A 568 -14.33 -18.54 43.20
N SER A 569 -14.18 -19.04 41.97
CA SER A 569 -13.41 -20.28 41.69
C SER A 569 -11.92 -20.08 41.36
N ARG A 570 -11.42 -18.84 41.35
CA ARG A 570 -10.13 -18.51 40.73
C ARG A 570 -8.87 -18.92 41.54
N SER A 571 -8.95 -19.14 42.86
CA SER A 571 -7.76 -19.29 43.71
C SER A 571 -7.27 -20.73 43.96
N SER A 572 -8.04 -21.77 43.63
CA SER A 572 -7.76 -23.13 44.13
C SER A 572 -7.07 -24.09 43.14
N TYR A 573 -6.82 -23.71 41.89
CA TYR A 573 -6.37 -24.68 40.86
C TYR A 573 -4.83 -24.75 40.69
N HIS A 574 -4.10 -23.66 40.94
CA HIS A 574 -2.64 -23.63 40.74
C HIS A 574 -1.81 -24.16 41.93
N ALA A 575 -2.43 -24.59 43.03
CA ALA A 575 -1.70 -24.97 44.25
C ALA A 575 -1.37 -26.47 44.39
N ASN A 576 -1.89 -27.38 43.55
CA ASN A 576 -1.86 -28.83 43.84
C ASN A 576 -1.24 -29.74 42.74
N ILE A 577 -0.47 -29.21 41.78
CA ILE A 577 0.17 -30.05 40.72
C ILE A 577 1.68 -30.21 40.94
N GLY A 578 2.19 -30.00 42.15
CA GLY A 578 3.62 -30.18 42.42
C GLY A 578 3.91 -30.71 43.82
N ASP A 579 3.62 -31.99 44.12
CA ASP A 579 4.38 -32.72 45.15
C ASP A 579 4.17 -34.25 45.23
N SER A 580 4.17 -34.99 44.12
CA SER A 580 4.04 -36.46 44.15
C SER A 580 5.07 -37.20 43.30
N GLY A 581 6.36 -36.89 43.51
CA GLY A 581 7.47 -37.48 42.74
C GLY A 581 8.68 -37.93 43.56
N ARG A 582 8.58 -38.15 44.88
CA ARG A 582 9.67 -38.73 45.68
C ARG A 582 9.19 -39.89 46.55
N ALA A 583 9.13 -41.08 45.97
CA ALA A 583 9.28 -42.33 46.70
C ALA A 583 9.68 -43.46 45.74
N GLY A 584 10.91 -43.96 45.90
CA GLY A 584 11.31 -45.31 45.50
C GLY A 584 11.79 -45.49 44.07
N MET A 585 13.11 -45.47 43.87
CA MET A 585 13.79 -46.52 43.08
C MET A 585 15.28 -46.57 43.44
N ASP A 586 15.70 -47.76 43.86
CA ASP A 586 17.04 -48.10 44.30
C ASP A 586 18.08 -47.95 43.19
N ILE A 587 19.28 -47.55 43.63
CA ILE A 587 20.49 -47.39 42.84
C ILE A 587 20.96 -48.77 42.35
N VAL A 588 20.89 -49.01 41.04
CA VAL A 588 21.67 -50.07 40.37
C VAL A 588 22.81 -49.41 39.61
N ARG A 589 24.04 -49.85 39.94
CA ARG A 589 25.31 -49.30 39.45
C ARG A 589 25.50 -49.54 37.95
N ARG A 590 26.06 -48.50 37.33
CA ARG A 590 26.55 -48.37 35.96
C ARG A 590 27.76 -49.29 35.71
N SER A 591 27.54 -50.56 35.43
CA SER A 591 28.57 -51.46 34.88
C SER A 591 27.94 -52.77 34.38
N GLN A 592 27.61 -52.84 33.08
CA GLN A 592 27.47 -54.05 32.23
C GLN A 592 26.69 -53.66 30.94
N LEU A 593 27.40 -53.18 29.90
CA LEU A 593 27.63 -53.85 28.59
C LEU A 593 26.63 -53.38 27.50
N PRO A 594 26.93 -53.51 26.19
CA PRO A 594 28.19 -53.31 25.47
C PRO A 594 28.07 -52.36 24.26
N GLU A 595 29.23 -51.93 23.74
CA GLU A 595 29.42 -51.21 22.48
C GLU A 595 28.96 -52.03 21.27
N GLU A 596 28.16 -51.43 20.38
CA GLU A 596 28.11 -51.85 18.97
C GLU A 596 28.22 -50.63 18.04
N LYS A 597 29.29 -50.68 17.23
CA LYS A 597 29.62 -49.76 16.14
C LYS A 597 28.71 -50.03 14.95
N MET A 598 28.17 -48.99 14.32
CA MET A 598 27.82 -49.07 12.89
C MET A 598 28.03 -47.73 12.16
N VAL A 599 29.24 -47.62 11.63
CA VAL A 599 29.69 -46.98 10.38
C VAL A 599 28.76 -45.92 9.74
N MET A 600 29.22 -44.66 9.80
CA MET A 600 28.90 -43.61 8.85
C MET A 600 29.38 -43.99 7.44
N ASN A 601 28.51 -43.87 6.44
CA ASN A 601 28.93 -43.60 5.06
C ASN A 601 28.11 -42.41 4.54
N TYR A 602 28.78 -41.26 4.50
CA TYR A 602 28.38 -40.10 3.72
C TYR A 602 28.77 -40.35 2.27
N HIS A 603 27.79 -40.33 1.36
CA HIS A 603 28.04 -39.94 -0.03
C HIS A 603 27.20 -38.69 -0.32
N CYS A 604 27.89 -37.54 -0.32
CA CYS A 604 27.46 -36.34 -1.01
C CYS A 604 27.64 -36.58 -2.51
N ASP A 605 26.59 -36.36 -3.28
CA ASP A 605 26.74 -35.97 -4.69
C ASP A 605 25.99 -34.66 -4.89
N ASN A 606 26.78 -33.58 -4.84
CA ASN A 606 26.39 -32.21 -5.10
C ASN A 606 26.91 -31.86 -6.50
N SER A 607 26.10 -32.05 -7.53
CA SER A 607 26.35 -31.43 -8.83
C SER A 607 25.13 -31.54 -9.74
N GLU A 608 24.14 -30.65 -9.61
CA GLU A 608 23.30 -30.25 -10.77
C GLU A 608 22.32 -29.09 -10.53
N TRP A 609 22.68 -28.01 -9.84
CA TRP A 609 21.86 -26.78 -9.88
C TRP A 609 22.72 -25.52 -9.97
N MET A 610 23.33 -25.33 -11.14
CA MET A 610 23.80 -24.03 -11.63
C MET A 610 23.68 -24.02 -13.16
N ARG A 611 22.44 -23.79 -13.64
CA ARG A 611 22.11 -23.23 -14.97
C ARG A 611 20.59 -23.20 -15.13
N ARG A 612 19.95 -22.11 -14.72
CA ARG A 612 18.88 -21.39 -15.43
C ARG A 612 18.45 -20.16 -14.65
#